data_AF-A0A5C4R4P2-F1
#
_entry.id   AF-A0A5C4R4P2-F1
#
_cell.length_a   1.000
_cell.length_b   1.000
_cell.length_c   1.000
_cell.angle_alpha   90.00
_cell.angle_beta   90.00
_cell.angle_gamma   90.00
#
_symmetry.space_group_name_H-M   'P 1'
#
loop_
_entity.id
_entity.type
_entity.pdbx_description
1 polymer ?
#
loop_
_entity_poly.entity_id
_entity_poly.type
_entity_poly.pdbx_seq_one_letter_code
_entity_poly.pdbx_strand_id
1 'polypeptide(L)'
;MRPSARIVTLGLAFAPLMLAACRVDAGGGGEAPTVQCAPAQGVDMVQADALCDALRAQDPKGGMRLRVLATGPTALSAQLDRVTDQGDRPGQRMDFSVTDRDLQPDDFTSFARDLLRFGLPD
;
A
#
# COMPACT_ATOMS: atom_id res chain seq x y z
N MET A 1 54.94 57.73 -5.17
CA MET A 1 55.24 56.36 -4.69
C MET A 1 53.99 55.49 -4.92
N ARG A 2 54.14 54.36 -5.63
CA ARG A 2 53.21 53.19 -5.66
C ARG A 2 53.36 52.41 -4.33
N PRO A 3 52.44 51.52 -3.86
CA PRO A 3 51.58 50.57 -4.62
C PRO A 3 50.08 50.61 -4.21
N SER A 4 49.09 50.32 -5.07
CA SER A 4 48.58 49.01 -5.53
C SER A 4 48.40 47.93 -4.45
N ALA A 5 47.16 47.72 -4.02
CA ALA A 5 46.64 46.40 -3.60
C ALA A 5 45.15 46.31 -3.96
N ARG A 6 44.86 45.58 -5.04
CA ARG A 6 43.50 45.18 -5.41
C ARG A 6 43.20 43.89 -4.66
N ILE A 7 42.15 43.87 -3.85
CA ILE A 7 41.59 42.62 -3.32
C ILE A 7 40.31 42.36 -4.10
N VAL A 8 40.38 41.34 -4.95
CA VAL A 8 39.27 40.74 -5.67
C VAL A 8 38.69 39.70 -4.75
N THR A 9 37.56 40.00 -4.11
CA THR A 9 36.80 38.98 -3.37
C THR A 9 35.77 38.40 -4.32
N LEU A 10 36.14 37.28 -4.91
CA LEU A 10 35.33 36.42 -5.77
C LEU A 10 34.17 35.86 -4.93
N GLY A 11 33.00 36.50 -4.98
CA GLY A 11 31.78 35.96 -4.40
C GLY A 11 31.30 34.78 -5.24
N LEU A 12 31.63 33.56 -4.81
CA LEU A 12 31.16 32.32 -5.41
C LEU A 12 29.63 32.32 -5.48
N ALA A 13 29.11 32.23 -6.70
CA ALA A 13 27.71 31.95 -6.96
C ALA A 13 27.39 30.56 -6.42
N PHE A 14 26.59 30.50 -5.35
CA PHE A 14 25.94 29.28 -4.91
C PHE A 14 24.92 28.87 -5.97
N ALA A 15 25.29 27.92 -6.82
CA ALA A 15 24.36 27.21 -7.67
C ALA A 15 23.54 26.25 -6.80
N PRO A 16 22.21 26.33 -6.75
CA PRO A 16 21.39 25.23 -6.27
C PRO A 16 21.34 24.16 -7.36
N LEU A 17 22.38 23.33 -7.38
CA LEU A 17 22.33 22.03 -8.05
C LEU A 17 21.50 21.08 -7.17
N MET A 18 20.51 20.47 -7.81
CA MET A 18 19.89 19.19 -7.46
C MET A 18 18.92 19.16 -6.27
N LEU A 19 17.63 19.05 -6.60
CA LEU A 19 16.85 17.87 -6.26
C LEU A 19 16.02 17.47 -7.50
N ALA A 20 16.72 17.09 -8.56
CA ALA A 20 16.16 16.07 -9.43
C ALA A 20 15.82 14.89 -8.52
N ALA A 21 14.57 14.45 -8.54
CA ALA A 21 14.14 13.24 -7.89
C ALA A 21 15.03 12.10 -8.41
N CYS A 22 16.10 11.80 -7.68
CA CYS A 22 16.76 10.52 -7.76
C CYS A 22 15.69 9.52 -7.35
N ARG A 23 14.92 9.03 -8.33
CA ARG A 23 14.46 7.65 -8.29
C ARG A 23 15.72 6.85 -8.06
N VAL A 24 15.97 6.54 -6.81
CA VAL A 24 16.77 5.41 -6.44
C VAL A 24 16.03 4.23 -7.04
N ASP A 25 16.41 3.90 -8.27
CA ASP A 25 16.30 2.57 -8.83
C ASP A 25 17.19 1.72 -7.92
N ALA A 26 16.64 1.39 -6.75
CA ALA A 26 17.19 0.39 -5.88
C ALA A 26 16.95 -0.91 -6.65
N GLY A 27 17.93 -1.25 -7.49
CA GLY A 27 18.20 -2.60 -7.94
C GLY A 27 18.45 -3.48 -6.72
N GLY A 28 17.35 -3.84 -6.07
CA GLY A 28 17.20 -5.05 -5.28
C GLY A 28 16.01 -5.76 -5.91
N GLY A 29 16.19 -7.02 -6.30
CA GLY A 29 15.09 -7.92 -6.67
C GLY A 29 14.17 -8.16 -5.47
N GLY A 30 13.51 -7.11 -5.01
CA GLY A 30 12.44 -7.14 -4.03
C GLY A 30 11.14 -7.14 -4.81
N GLU A 31 10.49 -8.30 -4.84
CA GLU A 31 9.11 -8.45 -5.28
C GLU A 31 8.31 -7.23 -4.78
N ALA A 32 7.65 -6.50 -5.69
CA ALA A 32 6.75 -5.41 -5.31
C ALA A 32 5.81 -5.90 -4.21
N PRO A 33 5.39 -5.05 -3.24
CA PRO A 33 4.56 -5.51 -2.13
C PRO A 33 3.39 -6.33 -2.67
N THR A 34 3.38 -7.59 -2.29
CA THR A 34 2.48 -8.63 -2.78
C THR A 34 1.02 -8.24 -2.65
N VAL A 35 0.68 -7.35 -1.71
CA VAL A 35 -0.67 -6.86 -1.45
C VAL A 35 -0.70 -5.33 -1.41
N GLN A 36 -1.46 -4.75 -2.33
CA GLN A 36 -1.80 -3.32 -2.37
C GLN A 36 -3.19 -3.11 -1.76
N CYS A 37 -3.32 -2.25 -0.77
CA CYS A 37 -4.61 -1.99 -0.11
C CYS A 37 -5.22 -0.68 -0.59
N ALA A 38 -6.47 -0.75 -1.02
CA ALA A 38 -7.24 0.33 -1.64
C ALA A 38 -8.62 0.43 -0.97
N PRO A 39 -8.70 1.00 0.24
CA PRO A 39 -9.98 1.22 0.92
C PRO A 39 -10.88 2.20 0.15
N ALA A 40 -12.18 1.92 0.11
CA ALA A 40 -13.20 2.81 -0.44
C ALA A 40 -13.41 4.04 0.46
N GLN A 41 -14.03 5.09 -0.08
CA GLN A 41 -14.38 6.26 0.73
C GLN A 41 -15.39 5.88 1.83
N GLY A 42 -15.16 6.39 3.04
CA GLY A 42 -16.06 6.19 4.18
C GLY A 42 -15.88 4.89 4.95
N VAL A 43 -14.88 4.07 4.63
CA VAL A 43 -14.51 2.92 5.46
C VAL A 43 -13.69 3.36 6.68
N ASP A 44 -13.81 2.56 7.75
CA ASP A 44 -12.96 2.65 8.92
C ASP A 44 -11.55 2.18 8.55
N MET A 45 -10.59 3.11 8.59
CA MET A 45 -9.21 2.84 8.20
C MET A 45 -8.49 1.87 9.15
N VAL A 46 -8.86 1.85 10.44
CA VAL A 46 -8.26 0.90 11.40
C VAL A 46 -8.65 -0.52 11.04
N GLN A 47 -9.93 -0.74 10.71
CA GLN A 47 -10.39 -2.05 10.26
C GLN A 47 -9.83 -2.44 8.89
N ALA A 48 -9.73 -1.48 7.97
CA ALA A 48 -9.15 -1.70 6.65
C ALA A 48 -7.66 -2.09 6.74
N ASP A 49 -6.90 -1.41 7.59
CA ASP A 49 -5.49 -1.71 7.84
C ASP A 49 -5.33 -3.06 8.53
N ALA A 50 -6.17 -3.40 9.52
CA ALA A 50 -6.16 -4.70 10.16
C ALA A 50 -6.41 -5.86 9.16
N LEU A 51 -7.37 -5.70 8.25
CA LEU A 51 -7.62 -6.68 7.19
C LEU A 51 -6.45 -6.75 6.20
N CYS A 52 -5.87 -5.61 5.85
CA CYS A 52 -4.72 -5.51 4.96
C CYS A 52 -3.50 -6.26 5.54
N ASP A 53 -3.21 -6.05 6.82
CA ASP A 53 -2.09 -6.69 7.50
C ASP A 53 -2.34 -8.19 7.72
N ALA A 54 -3.57 -8.57 8.07
CA ALA A 54 -3.97 -9.97 8.14
C ALA A 54 -3.77 -10.71 6.81
N LEU A 55 -4.05 -10.05 5.68
CA LEU A 55 -3.84 -10.58 4.35
C LEU A 55 -2.36 -10.68 3.98
N ARG A 56 -1.55 -9.67 4.30
CA ARG A 56 -0.09 -9.72 4.12
C ARG A 56 0.55 -10.84 4.94
N ALA A 57 0.07 -11.06 6.16
CA ALA A 57 0.55 -12.12 7.03
C ALA A 57 0.28 -13.54 6.50
N GLN A 58 -0.65 -13.71 5.55
CA GLN A 58 -0.85 -15.00 4.86
C GLN A 58 0.23 -15.28 3.80
N ASP A 59 1.14 -14.33 3.52
CA ASP A 59 2.17 -14.43 2.47
C ASP A 59 1.61 -14.94 1.12
N PRO A 60 0.58 -14.27 0.56
CA PRO A 60 -0.03 -14.70 -0.70
C PRO A 60 1.01 -14.71 -1.83
N LYS A 61 0.76 -15.48 -2.89
CA LYS A 61 1.68 -15.52 -4.04
C LYS A 61 1.18 -14.61 -5.16
N GLY A 62 2.09 -13.83 -5.73
CA GLY A 62 1.82 -12.89 -6.82
C GLY A 62 1.21 -11.56 -6.37
N GLY A 63 1.10 -10.60 -7.30
CA GLY A 63 0.54 -9.29 -7.01
C GLY A 63 -0.97 -9.34 -6.76
N MET A 64 -1.41 -8.73 -5.67
CA MET A 64 -2.80 -8.66 -5.24
C MET A 64 -3.19 -7.21 -4.91
N ARG A 65 -4.46 -6.88 -5.12
CA ARG A 65 -5.05 -5.63 -4.66
C ARG A 65 -6.30 -5.91 -3.82
N LEU A 66 -6.24 -5.56 -2.54
CA LEU A 66 -7.36 -5.63 -1.62
C LEU A 66 -8.16 -4.33 -1.69
N ARG A 67 -9.43 -4.42 -2.10
CA ARG A 67 -10.39 -3.32 -2.00
C ARG A 67 -11.30 -3.55 -0.81
N VAL A 68 -11.18 -2.71 0.22
CA VAL A 68 -12.11 -2.71 1.36
C VAL A 68 -13.30 -1.84 0.99
N LEU A 69 -14.47 -2.44 0.86
CA LEU A 69 -15.66 -1.79 0.29
C LEU A 69 -16.57 -1.20 1.36
N ALA A 70 -16.67 -1.87 2.51
CA ALA A 70 -17.48 -1.43 3.65
C ALA A 70 -16.92 -2.01 4.94
N THR A 71 -17.10 -1.28 6.03
CA THR A 71 -16.69 -1.66 7.38
C THR A 71 -17.80 -1.31 8.37
N GLY A 72 -17.91 -2.07 9.44
CA GLY A 72 -18.83 -1.84 10.54
C GLY A 72 -18.32 -2.53 11.81
N PRO A 73 -18.94 -2.27 12.97
CA PRO A 73 -18.47 -2.86 14.23
C PRO A 73 -18.47 -4.40 14.21
N THR A 74 -19.38 -4.99 13.44
CA THR A 74 -19.58 -6.45 13.38
C THR A 74 -19.47 -7.01 11.96
N ALA A 75 -19.10 -6.21 10.96
CA ALA A 75 -19.12 -6.65 9.56
C ALA A 75 -18.06 -5.98 8.69
N LEU A 76 -17.58 -6.69 7.67
CA LEU A 76 -16.63 -6.25 6.67
C LEU A 76 -17.12 -6.65 5.28
N SER A 77 -16.81 -5.84 4.28
CA SER A 77 -16.98 -6.20 2.88
C SER A 77 -15.71 -5.86 2.13
N ALA A 78 -15.19 -6.83 1.37
CA ALA A 78 -13.96 -6.65 0.63
C ALA A 78 -13.97 -7.43 -0.68
N GLN A 79 -13.09 -7.04 -1.59
CA GLN A 79 -12.83 -7.72 -2.83
C GLN A 79 -11.32 -7.84 -3.02
N LEU A 80 -10.85 -9.02 -3.44
CA LEU A 80 -9.44 -9.26 -3.69
C LEU A 80 -9.19 -9.47 -5.18
N ASP A 81 -8.46 -8.53 -5.80
CA ASP A 81 -8.13 -8.58 -7.21
C ASP A 81 -6.72 -9.14 -7.42
N ARG A 82 -6.52 -9.87 -8.53
CA ARG A 82 -5.18 -10.28 -8.97
C ARG A 82 -4.59 -9.16 -9.84
N VAL A 83 -3.42 -8.66 -9.48
CA VAL A 83 -2.69 -7.66 -10.25
C VAL A 83 -1.83 -8.39 -11.29
N THR A 84 -2.02 -8.05 -12.56
CA THR A 84 -1.25 -8.62 -13.68
C THR A 84 -0.67 -7.50 -14.55
N ASP A 85 0.28 -7.84 -15.42
CA ASP A 85 0.85 -6.87 -16.38
C ASP A 85 -0.19 -6.31 -17.36
N GLN A 86 -1.32 -7.01 -17.52
CA GLN A 86 -2.46 -6.60 -18.36
C GLN A 86 -3.48 -5.72 -17.60
N GLY A 87 -3.22 -5.47 -16.31
CA GLY A 87 -4.14 -4.78 -15.40
C GLY A 87 -4.71 -5.70 -14.32
N ASP A 88 -5.58 -5.12 -13.49
CA ASP A 88 -6.23 -5.87 -12.41
C ASP A 88 -7.30 -6.82 -12.97
N ARG A 89 -7.25 -8.07 -12.55
CA ARG A 89 -8.35 -9.03 -12.69
C ARG A 89 -9.21 -8.99 -11.43
N PRO A 90 -10.44 -8.46 -11.51
CA PRO A 90 -11.27 -8.30 -10.33
C PRO A 90 -11.73 -9.65 -9.78
N GLY A 91 -11.59 -9.84 -8.46
CA GLY A 91 -12.15 -11.00 -7.77
C GLY A 91 -13.63 -10.85 -7.42
N GLN A 92 -14.14 -11.79 -6.63
CA GLN A 92 -15.48 -11.73 -6.08
C GLN A 92 -15.51 -10.80 -4.85
N ARG A 93 -16.56 -9.98 -4.73
CA ARG A 93 -16.89 -9.31 -3.48
C ARG A 93 -17.34 -10.34 -2.46
N MET A 94 -16.72 -10.32 -1.29
CA MET A 94 -17.10 -11.14 -0.15
C MET A 94 -17.54 -10.24 1.01
N ASP A 95 -18.58 -10.69 1.71
CA ASP A 95 -19.07 -10.04 2.92
C ASP A 95 -18.82 -10.99 4.10
N PHE A 96 -18.37 -10.45 5.21
CA PHE A 96 -18.08 -11.15 6.46
C PHE A 96 -18.81 -10.45 7.59
N SER A 97 -19.42 -11.22 8.48
CA SER A 97 -20.07 -10.68 9.66
C SER A 97 -19.97 -11.63 10.84
N VAL A 98 -19.97 -11.05 12.04
CA VAL A 98 -20.05 -11.74 13.32
C VAL A 98 -21.35 -11.32 14.02
N THR A 99 -21.88 -12.19 14.87
CA THR A 99 -23.11 -11.94 15.62
C THR A 99 -22.78 -11.74 17.10
N ASP A 100 -23.50 -10.81 17.74
CA ASP A 100 -23.45 -10.54 19.19
C ASP A 100 -22.09 -10.08 19.77
N ARG A 101 -21.14 -9.69 18.92
CA ARG A 101 -19.85 -9.11 19.33
C ARG A 101 -19.22 -8.25 18.25
N ASP A 102 -18.31 -7.38 18.65
CA ASP A 102 -17.46 -6.63 17.73
C ASP A 102 -16.39 -7.54 17.09
N LEU A 103 -15.88 -7.08 15.95
CA LEU A 103 -14.76 -7.71 15.24
C LEU A 103 -13.52 -7.77 16.13
N GLN A 104 -12.89 -8.94 16.15
CA GLN A 104 -11.65 -9.24 16.86
C GLN A 104 -10.52 -9.52 15.86
N PRO A 105 -9.24 -9.42 16.28
CA PRO A 105 -8.09 -9.66 15.39
C PRO A 105 -8.14 -10.97 14.58
N ASP A 106 -8.64 -12.04 15.18
CA ASP A 106 -8.75 -13.36 14.54
C ASP A 106 -9.81 -13.41 13.42
N ASP A 107 -10.80 -12.51 13.46
CA ASP A 107 -11.82 -12.40 12.42
C ASP A 107 -11.22 -11.84 11.12
N PHE A 108 -10.34 -10.84 11.23
CA PHE A 108 -9.61 -10.31 10.07
C PHE A 108 -8.71 -11.37 9.44
N THR A 109 -8.05 -12.18 10.28
CA THR A 109 -7.22 -13.31 9.82
C THR A 109 -8.05 -14.36 9.10
N SER A 110 -9.21 -14.71 9.65
CA SER A 110 -10.13 -15.68 9.04
C SER A 110 -10.68 -15.16 7.72
N PHE A 111 -11.12 -13.91 7.68
CA PHE A 111 -11.65 -13.31 6.47
C PHE A 111 -10.58 -13.14 5.38
N ALA A 112 -9.35 -12.77 5.74
CA ALA A 112 -8.23 -12.72 4.80
C ALA A 112 -7.94 -14.07 4.15
N ARG A 113 -8.01 -15.17 4.93
CA ARG A 113 -7.87 -16.53 4.41
C ARG A 113 -8.99 -16.89 3.45
N ASP A 114 -10.22 -16.52 3.77
CA ASP A 114 -11.38 -16.79 2.91
C ASP A 114 -11.31 -16.00 1.60
N LEU A 115 -10.86 -14.74 1.63
CA LEU A 115 -10.61 -13.93 0.43
C LEU A 115 -9.59 -14.60 -0.50
N LEU A 116 -8.52 -15.18 0.03
CA LEU A 116 -7.53 -15.90 -0.78
C LEU A 116 -8.06 -17.21 -1.36
N ARG A 117 -8.93 -17.89 -0.61
CA ARG A 117 -9.44 -19.21 -1.00
C ARG A 117 -10.61 -19.13 -1.97
N PHE A 118 -11.46 -18.13 -1.82
CA PHE A 118 -12.75 -18.06 -2.52
C PHE A 118 -12.98 -16.73 -3.25
N GLY A 119 -12.23 -15.67 -2.90
CA GLY A 119 -12.42 -14.34 -3.45
C GLY A 119 -11.64 -14.07 -4.74
N LEU A 120 -10.64 -14.88 -5.07
CA LEU A 120 -9.84 -14.69 -6.28
C LEU A 120 -10.60 -15.07 -7.55
N PRO A 121 -10.35 -14.38 -8.68
CA PRO A 121 -10.89 -14.79 -9.97
C PRO A 121 -10.26 -16.10 -10.43
N ASP A 122 -11.05 -16.91 -11.14
CA ASP A 122 -10.60 -18.14 -11.81
C ASP A 122 -9.39 -17.90 -12.75
#